data_AF-A0A529LW28-F1
#
_entry.id   AF-A0A529LW28-F1
#
_cell.length_a   1.000
_cell.length_b   1.000
_cell.length_c   1.000
_cell.angle_alpha   90.00
_cell.angle_beta   90.00
_cell.angle_gamma   90.00
#
_symmetry.space_group_name_H-M   'P 1'
#
loop_
_entity.id
_entity.type
_entity.pdbx_description
1 polymer ?
#
loop_
_entity_poly.entity_id
_entity_poly.type
_entity_poly.pdbx_seq_one_letter_code
_entity_poly.pdbx_strand_id
1 'polypeptide(L)' 'LDGIDVLDGTPVIDIKPYFVSTDAIAEATIEGRDEPDRTRR' A
#
# COMPACT_ATOMS: atom_id res chain seq x y z
N LEU A 1 11.43 1.52 15.18
CA LEU A 1 10.91 1.18 13.85
C LEU A 1 9.42 1.41 13.95
N ASP A 2 8.94 2.41 13.25
CA ASP A 2 7.52 2.77 13.25
C ASP A 2 6.96 2.41 11.87
N GLY A 3 5.72 1.93 11.79
CA GLY A 3 5.10 1.53 10.50
C GLY A 3 5.40 0.10 10.03
N ILE A 4 5.61 -0.83 10.96
CA ILE A 4 5.69 -2.26 10.66
C ILE A 4 4.38 -2.93 11.11
N ASP A 5 3.75 -3.67 10.21
CA ASP A 5 2.49 -4.39 10.44
C ASP A 5 2.63 -5.92 10.37
N VAL A 6 3.86 -6.43 10.35
CA VAL A 6 4.12 -7.87 10.31
C VAL A 6 3.94 -8.54 11.67
N LEU A 7 3.60 -9.83 11.66
CA LEU A 7 3.52 -10.65 12.87
C LEU A 7 4.90 -10.90 13.46
N ASP A 8 4.95 -11.20 14.76
CA ASP A 8 6.18 -11.63 15.41
C ASP A 8 6.72 -12.92 14.78
N GLY A 9 8.04 -13.00 14.64
CA GLY A 9 8.73 -14.09 13.95
C GLY A 9 8.64 -14.07 12.42
N THR A 10 8.03 -13.06 11.79
CA THR A 10 8.04 -12.95 10.31
C THR A 10 9.48 -12.85 9.79
N PRO A 11 9.91 -13.75 8.89
CA PRO A 11 11.29 -13.77 8.43
C PRO A 11 11.60 -12.55 7.53
N VAL A 12 12.72 -11.89 7.80
CA VAL A 12 13.24 -10.81 6.95
C VAL A 12 14.05 -11.42 5.80
N ILE A 13 13.70 -11.05 4.57
CA ILE A 13 14.35 -11.58 3.36
C ILE A 13 15.36 -10.58 2.81
N ASP A 14 15.04 -9.27 2.81
CA ASP A 14 15.91 -8.22 2.27
C ASP A 14 15.52 -6.84 2.86
N ILE A 15 16.45 -5.88 2.79
CA ILE A 15 16.23 -4.50 3.25
C ILE A 15 16.75 -3.54 2.18
N LYS A 16 15.91 -2.59 1.77
CA LYS A 16 16.28 -1.54 0.81
C LYS A 16 15.93 -0.15 1.35
N PRO A 17 16.70 0.91 1.02
CA PRO A 17 16.32 2.27 1.34
C PRO A 17 15.06 2.67 0.57
N TYR A 18 14.18 3.42 1.21
CA TYR A 18 13.00 4.00 0.56
C TYR A 18 13.33 5.40 0.01
N PHE A 19 13.11 5.61 -1.28
CA PHE A 19 13.25 6.91 -1.96
C PHE A 19 11.91 7.32 -2.59
N VAL A 20 11.27 8.36 -2.05
CA VAL A 20 9.97 8.86 -2.53
C VAL A 20 9.96 9.13 -4.04
N SER A 21 11.09 9.59 -4.61
CA SER A 21 11.21 9.88 -6.05
C SER A 21 11.04 8.68 -6.97
N THR A 22 11.27 7.46 -6.47
CA THR A 22 11.22 6.23 -7.28
C THR A 22 10.22 5.21 -6.75
N ASP A 23 9.90 5.28 -5.46
CA ASP A 23 9.15 4.23 -4.76
C ASP A 23 7.71 4.65 -4.43
N ALA A 24 7.33 5.91 -4.69
CA ALA A 24 5.98 6.42 -4.50
C ALA A 24 5.29 6.73 -5.84
N ILE A 25 4.04 6.29 -5.99
CA ILE A 25 3.16 6.60 -7.12
C ILE A 25 1.92 7.29 -6.54
N ALA A 26 1.84 8.61 -6.66
CA ALA A 26 0.81 9.42 -6.00
C ALA A 26 -0.57 9.23 -6.62
N GLU A 27 -0.59 8.89 -7.91
CA GLU A 27 -1.78 8.67 -8.72
C GLU A 27 -2.33 7.24 -8.65
N ALA A 28 -1.77 6.37 -7.80
CA ALA A 28 -2.28 5.02 -7.65
C ALA A 28 -3.72 5.04 -7.11
N THR A 29 -4.66 4.53 -7.91
CA THR A 29 -6.09 4.44 -7.57
C THR A 29 -6.56 3.00 -7.40
N ILE A 30 -7.72 2.81 -6.78
CA ILE A 30 -8.39 1.51 -6.66
C ILE A 30 -9.57 1.49 -7.63
N GLU A 31 -9.72 0.44 -8.43
CA GLU A 31 -10.88 0.29 -9.31
C GLU A 31 -12.18 0.32 -8.51
N GLY A 32 -13.18 1.06 -9.01
CA GLY A 32 -14.48 1.20 -8.37
C GLY A 32 -14.54 2.18 -7.19
N ARG A 33 -13.42 2.77 -6.73
CA ARG A 33 -13.43 3.74 -5.61
C ARG A 33 -14.18 5.04 -5.94
N ASP A 34 -14.06 5.49 -7.18
CA ASP A 34 -14.68 6.71 -7.68
C ASP A 34 -15.93 6.42 -8.54
N GLU A 35 -16.33 5.15 -8.65
CA GLU A 35 -17.59 4.81 -9.32
C GLU A 35 -18.78 5.16 -8.40
N PRO A 36 -19.85 5.76 -8.94
CA PRO A 36 -21.05 6.03 -8.15
C PRO A 36 -21.63 4.71 -7.63
N ASP A 37 -21.92 4.69 -6.32
CA ASP A 37 -22.44 3.53 -5.60
C ASP A 37 -23.56 2.83 -6.38
N ARG A 38 -23.25 1.66 -6.96
CA ARG A 38 -24.25 0.81 -7.64
C ARG A 38 -25.13 0.05 -6.64
N THR A 39 -25.02 0.31 -5.34
CA THR A 39 -25.86 -0.28 -4.30
C THR A 39 -27.24 0.39 -4.24
N ARG A 40 -27.99 0.25 -5.33
CA ARG A 40 -29.45 0.37 -5.34
C ARG A 40 -30.02 -0.62 -6.35
N ARG A 41 -30.03 -1.90 -5.98
CA ARG A 41 -31.01 -2.88 -6.43
C ARG A 41 -31.38 -3.80 -5.29
#